data_AF-A0A524IH82-F1
#
_entry.id   AF-A0A524IH82-F1
#
_cell.length_a   1.000
_cell.length_b   1.000
_cell.length_c   1.000
_cell.angle_alpha   90.00
_cell.angle_beta   90.00
_cell.angle_gamma   90.00
#
_symmetry.space_group_name_H-M   'P 1'
#
loop_
_entity.id
_entity.type
_entity.pdbx_description
1 polymer ?
#
loop_
_entity_poly.entity_id
_entity_poly.type
_entity_poly.pdbx_seq_one_letter_code
_entity_poly.pdbx_strand_id
1 'polypeptide(L)'
;MNEYRINPWYEPEPDWSGESFSFLRNDDMLEFHRTLPGYNPTELKSLPVLAEELGLGAVYVKDESARFGIKSFKALGASYAIFSCLNTEYRLRFGESLSPADFISGSGKLDLLPARIFCAATDGNHGRAVAWTARMLKQQAIIYMPADSALQRIKNIENEGACVVLVEGTFDDCVGLCDRDARKKGWQVLSDTAYAGYMEIPKYIMLGYTSIFNELEGALLNAEDPGTDIVFLQTGVGGLSAAAAAFYAKRFGNLRPRLVCVEPVSSDCFLESIKQGMPSRSRGR
;
A
#
# COMPACT_ATOMS: atom_id res chain seq x y z
N MET A 1 -22.82 -16.90 -7.14
CA MET A 1 -22.00 -17.83 -7.93
C MET A 1 -20.61 -17.23 -8.00
N ASN A 2 -19.57 -17.96 -7.63
CA ASN A 2 -18.20 -17.45 -7.68
C ASN A 2 -17.75 -17.44 -9.15
N GLU A 3 -17.25 -16.30 -9.64
CA GLU A 3 -16.72 -16.18 -10.99
C GLU A 3 -15.20 -16.14 -10.94
N TYR A 4 -14.54 -16.86 -11.85
CA TYR A 4 -13.09 -16.81 -12.01
C TYR A 4 -12.74 -16.65 -13.49
N ARG A 5 -11.62 -15.97 -13.76
CA ARG A 5 -11.08 -15.76 -15.10
C ARG A 5 -9.56 -15.91 -15.07
N ILE A 6 -9.02 -16.58 -16.08
CA ILE A 6 -7.58 -16.47 -16.39
C ILE A 6 -7.42 -15.14 -17.12
N ASN A 7 -6.47 -14.32 -16.69
CA ASN A 7 -6.23 -13.01 -17.28
C ASN A 7 -5.72 -13.16 -18.73
N PRO A 8 -6.50 -12.80 -19.77
CA PRO A 8 -6.05 -12.90 -21.15
C PRO A 8 -5.01 -11.84 -21.51
N TRP A 9 -4.84 -10.81 -20.67
CA TRP A 9 -3.87 -9.73 -20.81
C TRP A 9 -2.53 -10.02 -20.11
N TYR A 10 -2.32 -11.26 -19.65
CA TYR A 10 -1.09 -11.64 -18.97
C TYR A 10 0.09 -11.68 -19.94
N GLU A 11 1.15 -10.95 -19.60
CA GLU A 11 2.43 -10.98 -20.30
C GLU A 11 3.46 -11.77 -19.46
N PRO A 12 4.04 -12.86 -19.99
CA PRO A 12 5.02 -13.66 -19.25
C PRO A 12 6.33 -12.89 -19.02
N GLU A 13 6.74 -12.04 -19.95
CA GLU A 13 7.95 -11.24 -19.89
C GLU A 13 7.58 -9.77 -20.16
N PRO A 14 7.05 -9.05 -19.15
CA PRO A 14 6.61 -7.67 -19.34
C PRO A 14 7.82 -6.73 -19.53
N ASP A 15 7.72 -5.79 -20.47
CA ASP A 15 8.76 -4.77 -20.70
C ASP A 15 8.60 -3.58 -19.74
N TRP A 16 9.50 -3.48 -18.78
CA TRP A 16 9.58 -2.37 -17.81
C TRP A 16 10.76 -1.43 -18.07
N SER A 17 11.36 -1.47 -19.26
CA SER A 17 12.50 -0.62 -19.61
C SER A 17 12.13 0.87 -19.71
N GLY A 18 10.87 1.16 -20.05
CA GLY A 18 10.35 2.51 -20.24
C GLY A 18 10.37 3.38 -18.98
N GLU A 19 10.48 4.70 -19.18
CA GLU A 19 10.58 5.67 -18.08
C GLU A 19 9.37 5.66 -17.13
N SER A 20 8.18 5.28 -17.62
CA SER A 20 6.98 5.12 -16.79
C SER A 20 7.16 4.12 -15.66
N PHE A 21 8.07 3.14 -15.82
CA PHE A 21 8.39 2.06 -14.89
C PHE A 21 9.72 2.25 -14.17
N SER A 22 10.46 3.35 -14.40
CA SER A 22 11.79 3.58 -13.79
C SER A 22 11.75 3.51 -12.26
N PHE A 23 10.63 3.90 -11.65
CA PHE A 23 10.38 3.80 -10.20
C PHE A 23 10.46 2.36 -9.64
N LEU A 24 10.23 1.33 -10.45
CA LEU A 24 10.35 -0.08 -10.04
C LEU A 24 11.80 -0.53 -9.83
N ARG A 25 12.78 0.28 -10.28
CA ARG A 25 14.20 0.00 -10.08
C ARG A 25 14.57 0.12 -8.59
N ASN A 26 13.88 0.98 -7.84
CA ASN A 26 14.08 1.14 -6.40
C ASN A 26 13.76 -0.17 -5.65
N ASP A 27 14.56 -0.48 -4.64
CA ASP A 27 14.45 -1.66 -3.78
C ASP A 27 14.76 -1.38 -2.31
N ASP A 28 14.83 -0.10 -1.92
CA ASP A 28 15.18 0.38 -0.59
C ASP A 28 14.02 0.28 0.43
N MET A 29 12.83 -0.12 -0.01
CA MET A 29 11.61 -0.08 0.81
C MET A 29 11.72 -0.87 2.11
N LEU A 30 12.27 -2.09 2.08
CA LEU A 30 12.42 -2.91 3.28
C LEU A 30 13.46 -2.33 4.24
N GLU A 31 14.56 -1.80 3.69
CA GLU A 31 15.61 -1.15 4.48
C GLU A 31 15.08 0.12 5.15
N PHE A 32 14.27 0.90 4.42
CA PHE A 32 13.53 2.01 4.99
C PHE A 32 12.61 1.57 6.13
N HIS A 33 11.78 0.54 5.93
CA HIS A 33 10.86 0.10 6.99
C HIS A 33 11.58 -0.40 8.24
N ARG A 34 12.78 -1.01 8.10
CA ARG A 34 13.61 -1.45 9.22
C ARG A 34 14.07 -0.31 10.13
N THR A 35 14.09 0.94 9.66
CA THR A 35 14.43 2.09 10.50
C THR A 35 13.25 2.60 11.32
N LEU A 36 12.00 2.23 10.97
CA LEU A 36 10.82 2.74 11.63
C LEU A 36 10.65 2.16 13.05
N PRO A 37 10.24 2.97 14.04
CA PRO A 37 9.99 2.50 15.39
C PRO A 37 8.96 1.37 15.43
N GLY A 38 9.29 0.30 16.15
CA GLY A 38 8.42 -0.87 16.27
C GLY A 38 8.38 -1.76 15.03
N TYR A 39 9.31 -1.59 14.08
CA TYR A 39 9.49 -2.55 13.01
C TYR A 39 9.89 -3.91 13.56
N ASN A 40 9.17 -4.94 13.11
CA ASN A 40 9.59 -6.33 13.15
C ASN A 40 8.97 -7.02 11.92
N PRO A 41 9.66 -7.99 11.28
CA PRO A 41 9.02 -8.81 10.27
C PRO A 41 7.74 -9.45 10.84
N THR A 42 6.64 -9.38 10.09
CA THR A 42 5.39 -10.02 10.51
C THR A 42 5.49 -11.52 10.36
N GLU A 43 4.73 -12.25 11.18
CA GLU A 43 4.77 -13.71 11.20
C GLU A 43 4.26 -14.31 9.88
N LEU A 44 4.95 -15.33 9.38
CA LEU A 44 4.45 -16.21 8.34
C LEU A 44 3.95 -17.50 9.00
N LYS A 45 2.64 -17.61 9.19
CA LYS A 45 2.00 -18.71 9.91
C LYS A 45 1.85 -19.92 9.00
N SER A 46 2.41 -21.06 9.38
CA SER A 46 2.14 -22.35 8.72
C SER A 46 0.83 -22.95 9.20
N LEU A 47 0.00 -23.43 8.28
CA LEU A 47 -1.29 -24.06 8.54
C LEU A 47 -1.30 -25.53 8.08
N PRO A 48 -0.56 -26.43 8.76
CA PRO A 48 -0.36 -27.80 8.29
C PRO A 48 -1.66 -28.62 8.24
N VAL A 49 -2.58 -28.42 9.19
CA VAL A 49 -3.87 -29.13 9.22
C VAL A 49 -4.72 -28.75 8.00
N LEU A 50 -4.77 -27.45 7.66
CA LEU A 50 -5.50 -26.99 6.47
C LEU A 50 -4.82 -27.48 5.17
N ALA A 51 -3.50 -27.56 5.16
CA ALA A 51 -2.77 -28.12 4.01
C ALA A 51 -3.12 -29.60 3.80
N GLU A 52 -3.17 -30.40 4.86
CA GLU A 52 -3.58 -31.80 4.83
C GLU A 52 -5.03 -31.97 4.35
N GLU A 53 -5.97 -31.20 4.92
CA GLU A 53 -7.39 -31.23 4.52
C GLU A 53 -7.61 -30.91 3.03
N LEU A 54 -6.78 -30.02 2.46
CA LEU A 54 -6.86 -29.62 1.06
C LEU A 54 -5.99 -30.47 0.12
N GLY A 55 -5.18 -31.40 0.66
CA GLY A 55 -4.21 -32.18 -0.12
C GLY A 55 -3.09 -31.34 -0.73
N LEU A 56 -2.69 -30.26 -0.08
CA LEU A 56 -1.63 -29.34 -0.51
C LEU A 56 -0.33 -29.62 0.26
N GLY A 57 0.81 -29.28 -0.36
CA GLY A 57 2.12 -29.44 0.28
C GLY A 57 2.32 -28.52 1.49
N ALA A 58 1.88 -27.27 1.39
CA ALA A 58 1.89 -26.31 2.49
C ALA A 58 0.85 -25.21 2.27
N VAL A 59 0.39 -24.60 3.37
CA VAL A 59 -0.44 -23.40 3.36
C VAL A 59 0.15 -22.43 4.37
N TYR A 60 0.39 -21.19 3.92
CA TYR A 60 0.92 -20.13 4.77
C TYR A 60 0.02 -18.90 4.78
N VAL A 61 0.02 -18.18 5.89
CA VAL A 61 -0.66 -16.87 6.03
C VAL A 61 0.33 -15.85 6.57
N LYS A 62 0.57 -14.78 5.79
CA LYS A 62 1.37 -13.63 6.23
C LYS A 62 0.50 -12.73 7.11
N ASP A 63 0.77 -12.75 8.42
CA ASP A 63 -0.08 -12.08 9.42
C ASP A 63 0.32 -10.62 9.64
N GLU A 64 -0.30 -9.72 8.88
CA GLU A 64 -0.08 -8.27 8.98
C GLU A 64 -0.80 -7.60 10.16
N SER A 65 -1.46 -8.35 11.05
CA SER A 65 -2.16 -7.79 12.22
C SER A 65 -1.22 -7.22 13.29
N ALA A 66 0.05 -7.63 13.30
CA ALA A 66 1.06 -7.10 14.22
C ALA A 66 1.76 -5.84 13.68
N ARG A 67 1.58 -5.51 12.39
CA ARG A 67 2.36 -4.48 11.70
C ARG A 67 2.30 -3.13 12.42
N PHE A 68 3.45 -2.72 12.98
CA PHE A 68 3.67 -1.49 13.76
C PHE A 68 2.63 -1.21 14.88
N GLY A 69 1.90 -2.23 15.33
CA GLY A 69 0.80 -2.06 16.30
C GLY A 69 -0.46 -1.36 15.76
N ILE A 70 -0.53 -1.03 14.46
CA ILE A 70 -1.71 -0.40 13.86
C ILE A 70 -2.66 -1.38 13.15
N LYS A 71 -2.36 -2.68 13.24
CA LYS A 71 -3.21 -3.80 12.82
C LYS A 71 -3.50 -3.89 11.32
N SER A 72 -2.60 -3.37 10.49
CA SER A 72 -2.73 -3.42 9.03
C SER A 72 -1.40 -3.14 8.33
N PHE A 73 -1.21 -3.75 7.16
CA PHE A 73 -0.06 -3.54 6.28
C PHE A 73 0.02 -2.13 5.67
N LYS A 74 -1.07 -1.36 5.71
CA LYS A 74 -1.17 -0.04 5.05
C LYS A 74 -0.11 0.97 5.50
N ALA A 75 0.43 0.79 6.70
CA ALA A 75 1.58 1.55 7.20
C ALA A 75 2.73 1.58 6.20
N LEU A 76 3.09 0.43 5.64
CA LEU A 76 4.24 0.29 4.74
C LEU A 76 4.14 1.23 3.54
N GLY A 77 2.98 1.24 2.89
CA GLY A 77 2.74 2.13 1.75
C GLY A 77 2.70 3.61 2.16
N ALA A 78 1.94 3.94 3.21
CA ALA A 78 1.78 5.33 3.63
C ALA A 78 3.09 5.96 4.13
N SER A 79 3.88 5.23 4.93
CA SER A 79 5.15 5.74 5.46
C SER A 79 6.18 5.95 4.35
N TYR A 80 6.30 4.99 3.43
CA TYR A 80 7.25 5.12 2.32
C TYR A 80 6.84 6.26 1.38
N ALA A 81 5.54 6.42 1.09
CA ALA A 81 5.07 7.53 0.27
C ALA A 81 5.34 8.91 0.90
N ILE A 82 5.10 9.07 2.19
CA ILE A 82 5.41 10.31 2.90
C ILE A 82 6.92 10.57 2.91
N PHE A 83 7.74 9.55 3.16
CA PHE A 83 9.20 9.65 3.06
C PHE A 83 9.64 10.09 1.67
N SER A 84 9.15 9.46 0.60
CA SER A 84 9.50 9.81 -0.77
C SER A 84 9.10 11.25 -1.12
N CYS A 85 7.92 11.71 -0.70
CA CYS A 85 7.50 13.10 -0.90
C CYS A 85 8.43 14.09 -0.20
N LEU A 86 8.74 13.86 1.08
CA LEU A 86 9.64 14.73 1.84
C LEU A 86 11.07 14.69 1.30
N ASN A 87 11.54 13.52 0.86
CA ASN A 87 12.86 13.36 0.25
C ASN A 87 12.96 14.12 -1.08
N THR A 88 11.94 14.03 -1.94
CA THR A 88 11.89 14.80 -3.18
C THR A 88 11.95 16.30 -2.91
N GLU A 89 11.16 16.80 -1.96
CA GLU A 89 11.18 18.22 -1.58
C GLU A 89 12.55 18.64 -1.03
N TYR A 90 13.10 17.85 -0.10
CA TYR A 90 14.40 18.13 0.51
C TYR A 90 15.50 18.20 -0.55
N ARG A 91 15.52 17.24 -1.48
CA ARG A 91 16.47 17.21 -2.61
C ARG A 91 16.34 18.43 -3.52
N LEU A 92 15.12 18.87 -3.82
CA LEU A 92 14.90 20.07 -4.63
C LEU A 92 15.38 21.35 -3.94
N ARG A 93 15.32 21.41 -2.60
CA ARG A 93 15.75 22.59 -1.82
C ARG A 93 17.24 22.62 -1.53
N PHE A 94 17.84 21.47 -1.23
CA PHE A 94 19.18 21.39 -0.65
C PHE A 94 20.20 20.64 -1.51
N GLY A 95 19.78 19.99 -2.61
CA GLY A 95 20.68 19.29 -3.53
C GLY A 95 21.20 17.94 -3.04
N GLU A 96 20.72 17.45 -1.89
CA GLU A 96 21.05 16.14 -1.33
C GLU A 96 19.77 15.36 -0.94
N SER A 97 19.86 14.05 -0.78
CA SER A 97 18.70 13.20 -0.42
C SER A 97 18.66 12.91 1.08
N LEU A 98 17.46 12.71 1.61
CA LEU A 98 17.24 12.13 2.93
C LEU A 98 17.60 10.65 2.92
N SER A 99 18.24 10.19 3.98
CA SER A 99 18.37 8.78 4.29
C SER A 99 17.16 8.28 5.08
N PRO A 100 16.89 6.96 5.12
CA PRO A 100 15.88 6.40 6.01
C PRO A 100 16.06 6.74 7.50
N ALA A 101 17.31 6.97 7.94
CA ALA A 101 17.58 7.39 9.30
C ALA A 101 17.05 8.80 9.56
N ASP A 102 17.20 9.74 8.60
CA ASP A 102 16.72 11.12 8.71
C ASP A 102 15.20 11.20 8.90
N PHE A 103 14.45 10.19 8.46
CA PHE A 103 13.01 10.13 8.60
C PHE A 103 12.54 9.94 10.05
N ILE A 104 13.35 9.26 10.87
CA ILE A 104 12.98 8.87 12.25
C ILE A 104 13.85 9.57 13.29
N SER A 105 15.14 9.78 13.01
CA SER A 105 16.15 10.01 14.05
C SER A 105 16.31 11.45 14.52
N GLY A 106 15.43 12.37 14.11
CA GLY A 106 15.52 13.77 14.53
C GLY A 106 16.86 14.40 14.13
N SER A 107 17.40 14.02 12.96
CA SER A 107 18.63 14.60 12.40
C SER A 107 18.55 16.10 12.12
N GLY A 108 17.40 16.73 12.41
CA GLY A 108 17.09 18.13 12.13
C GLY A 108 16.79 18.41 10.66
N LYS A 109 17.12 17.49 9.74
CA LYS A 109 16.90 17.68 8.29
C LYS A 109 15.43 17.88 7.96
N LEU A 110 14.54 17.08 8.55
CA LEU A 110 13.10 17.23 8.36
C LEU A 110 12.56 18.56 8.94
N ASP A 111 13.18 19.10 9.99
CA ASP A 111 12.78 20.39 10.59
C ASP A 111 13.10 21.59 9.69
N LEU A 112 13.97 21.40 8.68
CA LEU A 112 14.26 22.41 7.66
C LEU A 112 13.15 22.51 6.60
N LEU A 113 12.25 21.51 6.53
CA LEU A 113 11.09 21.54 5.65
C LEU A 113 9.92 22.25 6.34
N PRO A 114 9.07 22.96 5.58
CA PRO A 114 7.86 23.55 6.14
C PRO A 114 6.93 22.46 6.68
N ALA A 115 6.23 22.75 7.77
CA ALA A 115 5.21 21.86 8.31
C ALA A 115 4.16 21.51 7.25
N ARG A 116 3.72 20.25 7.28
CA ARG A 116 2.78 19.66 6.32
C ARG A 116 1.51 19.21 7.01
N ILE A 117 0.44 19.30 6.23
CA ILE A 117 -0.84 18.66 6.51
C ILE A 117 -1.03 17.60 5.44
N PHE A 118 -1.04 16.35 5.85
CA PHE A 118 -1.38 15.22 5.00
C PHE A 118 -2.88 14.97 5.04
N CYS A 119 -3.48 14.62 3.92
CA CYS A 119 -4.91 14.31 3.88
C CYS A 119 -5.20 13.11 3.00
N ALA A 120 -6.22 12.35 3.38
CA ALA A 120 -6.64 11.17 2.65
C ALA A 120 -8.13 10.89 2.89
N ALA A 121 -8.80 10.33 1.90
CA ALA A 121 -10.08 9.65 2.10
C ALA A 121 -9.84 8.18 2.44
N THR A 122 -10.63 7.59 3.33
CA THR A 122 -10.48 6.18 3.70
C THR A 122 -11.76 5.56 4.25
N ASP A 123 -11.88 4.24 4.12
CA ASP A 123 -12.82 3.43 4.91
C ASP A 123 -12.17 2.86 6.19
N GLY A 124 -10.89 3.16 6.47
CA GLY A 124 -10.25 2.86 7.74
C GLY A 124 -8.73 2.74 7.68
N ASN A 125 -8.22 1.61 7.19
CA ASN A 125 -6.82 1.21 7.38
C ASN A 125 -5.81 2.20 6.76
N HIS A 126 -6.14 2.76 5.58
CA HIS A 126 -5.25 3.68 4.88
C HIS A 126 -5.13 5.02 5.61
N GLY A 127 -6.25 5.64 5.99
CA GLY A 127 -6.20 6.90 6.74
C GLY A 127 -5.58 6.73 8.12
N ARG A 128 -5.75 5.58 8.78
CA ARG A 128 -5.00 5.29 10.03
C ARG A 128 -3.50 5.22 9.80
N ALA A 129 -3.04 4.63 8.70
CA ALA A 129 -1.62 4.57 8.36
C ALA A 129 -1.03 5.96 8.07
N VAL A 130 -1.77 6.81 7.36
CA VAL A 130 -1.40 8.22 7.13
C VAL A 130 -1.33 8.98 8.46
N ALA A 131 -2.34 8.83 9.33
CA ALA A 131 -2.40 9.46 10.64
C ALA A 131 -1.25 9.01 11.57
N TRP A 132 -0.98 7.70 11.63
CA TRP A 132 0.14 7.12 12.37
C TRP A 132 1.48 7.69 11.92
N THR A 133 1.69 7.79 10.60
CA THR A 133 2.92 8.34 10.03
C THR A 133 3.04 9.83 10.34
N ALA A 134 1.97 10.61 10.17
CA ALA A 134 1.96 12.03 10.48
C ALA A 134 2.30 12.29 11.96
N ARG A 135 1.70 11.52 12.87
CA ARG A 135 1.99 11.58 14.31
C ARG A 135 3.47 11.33 14.61
N MET A 136 4.04 10.29 14.02
CA MET A 136 5.45 9.93 14.18
C MET A 136 6.38 11.09 13.76
N LEU A 137 6.02 11.81 12.69
CA LEU A 137 6.77 12.94 12.16
C LEU A 137 6.38 14.30 12.78
N LYS A 138 5.50 14.31 13.79
CA LYS A 138 4.92 15.53 14.39
C LYS A 138 4.26 16.46 13.36
N GLN A 139 3.74 15.88 12.27
CA GLN A 139 2.95 16.56 11.24
C GLN A 139 1.46 16.36 11.52
N GLN A 140 0.61 17.08 10.78
CA GLN A 140 -0.84 16.95 10.92
C GLN A 140 -1.43 16.03 9.85
N ALA A 141 -2.50 15.33 10.21
CA ALA A 141 -3.28 14.53 9.27
C ALA A 141 -4.77 14.87 9.35
N ILE A 142 -5.42 14.96 8.20
CA ILE A 142 -6.87 15.20 8.06
C ILE A 142 -7.46 14.08 7.21
N ILE A 143 -8.32 13.28 7.83
CA ILE A 143 -8.82 12.05 7.25
C ILE A 143 -10.32 12.17 6.99
N TYR A 144 -10.73 12.00 5.73
CA TYR A 144 -12.11 12.05 5.30
C TYR A 144 -12.71 10.66 5.30
N MET A 145 -13.87 10.50 5.93
CA MET A 145 -14.57 9.21 6.02
C MET A 145 -16.08 9.42 5.82
N PRO A 146 -16.79 8.44 5.22
CA PRO A 146 -18.25 8.46 5.19
C PRO A 146 -18.84 8.53 6.61
N ALA A 147 -19.92 9.28 6.80
CA ALA A 147 -20.54 9.50 8.11
C ALA A 147 -21.06 8.21 8.77
N ASP A 148 -21.37 7.19 7.97
CA ASP A 148 -21.80 5.86 8.42
C ASP A 148 -20.62 4.91 8.72
N SER A 149 -19.38 5.41 8.68
CA SER A 149 -18.19 4.63 9.03
C SER A 149 -18.25 4.07 10.44
N ALA A 150 -17.76 2.83 10.60
CA ALA A 150 -17.70 2.18 11.90
C ALA A 150 -16.95 3.04 12.94
N LEU A 151 -17.60 3.33 14.07
CA LEU A 151 -17.09 4.20 15.14
C LEU A 151 -15.68 3.81 15.62
N GLN A 152 -15.39 2.50 15.68
CA GLN A 152 -14.06 2.04 16.08
C GLN A 152 -12.96 2.45 15.09
N ARG A 153 -13.26 2.52 13.80
CA ARG A 153 -12.29 2.96 12.77
C ARG A 153 -12.01 4.45 12.89
N ILE A 154 -13.05 5.26 13.13
CA ILE A 154 -12.93 6.71 13.40
C ILE A 154 -12.03 6.93 14.63
N LYS A 155 -12.37 6.31 15.76
CA LYS A 155 -11.59 6.41 17.01
C LYS A 155 -10.14 5.96 16.83
N ASN A 156 -9.89 4.91 16.06
CA ASN A 156 -8.53 4.44 15.80
C ASN A 156 -7.69 5.48 15.05
N ILE A 157 -8.29 6.33 14.22
CA ILE A 157 -7.60 7.42 13.51
C ILE A 157 -7.42 8.62 14.43
N GLU A 158 -8.46 9.00 15.18
CA GLU A 158 -8.39 10.09 16.17
C GLU A 158 -7.35 9.81 17.28
N ASN A 159 -7.22 8.56 17.70
CA ASN A 159 -6.20 8.14 18.68
C ASN A 159 -4.75 8.28 18.16
N GLU A 160 -4.57 8.37 16.84
CA GLU A 160 -3.27 8.75 16.24
C GLU A 160 -3.12 10.28 16.18
N GLY A 161 -4.06 11.07 16.71
CA GLY A 161 -4.00 12.54 16.75
C GLY A 161 -4.42 13.23 15.45
N ALA A 162 -5.00 12.50 14.50
CA ALA A 162 -5.53 13.07 13.27
C ALA A 162 -6.92 13.67 13.46
N CYS A 163 -7.24 14.69 12.64
CA CYS A 163 -8.60 15.21 12.54
C CYS A 163 -9.40 14.34 11.57
N VAL A 164 -10.58 13.86 12.00
CA VAL A 164 -11.50 13.13 11.12
C VAL A 164 -12.61 14.04 10.67
N VAL A 165 -12.83 14.11 9.35
CA VAL A 165 -13.94 14.82 8.73
C VAL A 165 -14.95 13.79 8.24
N LEU A 166 -16.11 13.75 8.90
CA LEU A 166 -17.21 12.90 8.50
C LEU A 166 -18.00 13.58 7.38
N VAL A 167 -18.26 12.83 6.31
CA VAL A 167 -18.93 13.31 5.10
C VAL A 167 -20.26 12.59 4.96
N GLU A 168 -21.34 13.34 4.91
CA GLU A 168 -22.67 12.82 4.52
C GLU A 168 -22.64 12.46 3.03
N GLY A 169 -22.32 11.20 2.71
CA GLY A 169 -22.14 10.76 1.33
C GLY A 169 -21.37 9.44 1.22
N THR A 170 -20.96 9.14 -0.02
CA THR A 170 -20.21 7.94 -0.39
C THR A 170 -18.70 8.12 -0.19
N PHE A 171 -17.94 7.03 -0.34
CA PHE A 171 -16.48 7.09 -0.39
C PHE A 171 -15.97 8.02 -1.52
N ASP A 172 -16.61 8.00 -2.69
CA ASP A 172 -16.27 8.88 -3.82
C ASP A 172 -16.47 10.37 -3.43
N ASP A 173 -17.51 10.69 -2.64
CA ASP A 173 -17.73 12.05 -2.12
C ASP A 173 -16.62 12.48 -1.15
N CYS A 174 -16.13 11.57 -0.30
CA CYS A 174 -14.98 11.82 0.58
C CYS A 174 -13.72 12.12 -0.23
N VAL A 175 -13.45 11.35 -1.30
CA VAL A 175 -12.31 11.57 -2.20
C VAL A 175 -12.40 12.95 -2.84
N GLY A 176 -13.56 13.30 -3.40
CA GLY A 176 -13.79 14.59 -4.05
C GLY A 176 -13.64 15.78 -3.08
N LEU A 177 -14.16 15.64 -1.86
CA LEU A 177 -14.00 16.66 -0.81
C LEU A 177 -12.54 16.82 -0.38
N CYS A 178 -11.84 15.71 -0.15
CA CYS A 178 -10.44 15.71 0.24
C CYS A 178 -9.56 16.43 -0.80
N ASP A 179 -9.70 16.09 -2.08
CA ASP A 179 -8.94 16.71 -3.17
C ASP A 179 -9.23 18.21 -3.30
N ARG A 180 -10.51 18.60 -3.21
CA ARG A 180 -10.91 20.03 -3.25
C ARG A 180 -10.29 20.84 -2.12
N ASP A 181 -10.39 20.33 -0.89
CA ASP A 181 -9.85 20.99 0.29
C ASP A 181 -8.33 21.06 0.24
N ALA A 182 -7.67 19.99 -0.23
CA ALA A 182 -6.23 19.96 -0.42
C ALA A 182 -5.74 21.02 -1.41
N ARG A 183 -6.39 21.14 -2.57
CA ARG A 183 -6.07 22.19 -3.56
C ARG A 183 -6.28 23.59 -3.00
N LYS A 184 -7.37 23.81 -2.26
CA LYS A 184 -7.68 25.12 -1.67
C LYS A 184 -6.70 25.53 -0.58
N LYS A 185 -6.22 24.58 0.21
CA LYS A 185 -5.45 24.85 1.44
C LYS A 185 -3.96 24.48 1.32
N GLY A 186 -3.53 23.96 0.18
CA GLY A 186 -2.15 23.52 -0.05
C GLY A 186 -1.75 22.28 0.75
N TRP A 187 -2.71 21.40 1.08
CA TRP A 187 -2.44 20.15 1.77
C TRP A 187 -1.93 19.08 0.80
N GLN A 188 -1.17 18.13 1.33
CA GLN A 188 -0.66 17.02 0.54
C GLN A 188 -1.65 15.85 0.59
N VAL A 189 -2.26 15.52 -0.54
CA VAL A 189 -3.11 14.32 -0.67
C VAL A 189 -2.21 13.09 -0.63
N LEU A 190 -2.61 12.08 0.16
CA LEU A 190 -2.03 10.73 0.23
C LEU A 190 -3.13 9.72 -0.12
N SER A 191 -3.50 9.61 -1.39
CA SER A 191 -4.42 8.58 -1.89
C SER A 191 -3.68 7.31 -2.29
N ASP A 192 -4.19 6.13 -1.89
CA ASP A 192 -3.70 4.81 -2.31
C ASP A 192 -4.33 4.30 -3.63
N THR A 193 -5.08 5.17 -4.32
CA THR A 193 -5.55 4.98 -5.69
C THR A 193 -5.05 6.08 -6.63
N ALA A 194 -4.86 5.74 -7.90
CA ALA A 194 -4.33 6.61 -8.93
C ALA A 194 -5.44 7.11 -9.87
N TYR A 195 -5.28 8.33 -10.37
CA TYR A 195 -6.18 8.95 -11.35
C TYR A 195 -5.41 9.90 -12.26
N ALA A 196 -6.04 10.39 -13.33
CA ALA A 196 -5.40 11.29 -14.27
C ALA A 196 -4.83 12.53 -13.55
N GLY A 197 -3.52 12.75 -13.70
CA GLY A 197 -2.79 13.82 -13.01
C GLY A 197 -2.30 13.49 -11.58
N TYR A 198 -2.63 12.31 -11.04
CA TYR A 198 -2.20 11.86 -9.71
C TYR A 198 -1.72 10.40 -9.76
N MET A 199 -0.44 10.23 -10.04
CA MET A 199 0.18 8.91 -10.25
C MET A 199 1.40 8.66 -9.36
N GLU A 200 2.05 9.71 -8.87
CA GLU A 200 3.35 9.61 -8.20
C GLU A 200 3.25 8.96 -6.80
N ILE A 201 2.37 9.49 -5.94
CA ILE A 201 2.18 8.95 -4.59
C ILE A 201 1.65 7.50 -4.58
N PRO A 202 0.66 7.13 -5.41
CA PRO A 202 0.22 5.74 -5.51
C PRO A 202 1.36 4.77 -5.88
N LYS A 203 2.33 5.20 -6.72
CA LYS A 203 3.51 4.40 -7.04
C LYS A 203 4.35 4.15 -5.78
N TYR A 204 4.60 5.15 -4.95
CA TYR A 204 5.34 4.97 -3.70
C TYR A 204 4.57 4.08 -2.71
N ILE A 205 3.26 4.25 -2.59
CA ILE A 205 2.43 3.39 -1.73
C ILE A 205 2.55 1.92 -2.18
N MET A 206 2.45 1.67 -3.48
CA MET A 206 2.62 0.34 -4.06
C MET A 206 4.02 -0.22 -3.77
N LEU A 207 5.08 0.57 -3.99
CA LEU A 207 6.46 0.17 -3.67
C LEU A 207 6.58 -0.20 -2.19
N GLY A 208 6.03 0.58 -1.27
CA GLY A 208 6.08 0.29 0.16
C GLY A 208 5.51 -1.09 0.51
N TYR A 209 4.42 -1.51 -0.14
CA TYR A 209 3.83 -2.84 0.07
C TYR A 209 4.73 -4.00 -0.35
N THR A 210 5.74 -3.80 -1.20
CA THR A 210 6.70 -4.86 -1.57
C THR A 210 7.49 -5.41 -0.39
N SER A 211 7.54 -4.69 0.73
CA SER A 211 8.21 -5.17 1.95
C SER A 211 7.54 -6.43 2.52
N ILE A 212 6.21 -6.58 2.34
CA ILE A 212 5.47 -7.78 2.74
C ILE A 212 6.07 -9.02 2.06
N PHE A 213 6.31 -8.93 0.76
CA PHE A 213 6.81 -10.04 -0.05
C PHE A 213 8.31 -10.29 0.18
N ASN A 214 9.11 -9.24 0.40
CA ASN A 214 10.50 -9.43 0.82
C ASN A 214 10.59 -10.19 2.14
N GLU A 215 9.75 -9.87 3.12
CA GLU A 215 9.72 -10.60 4.40
C GLU A 215 9.15 -12.01 4.27
N LEU A 216 8.11 -12.19 3.45
CA LEU A 216 7.50 -13.49 3.19
C LEU A 216 8.52 -14.44 2.57
N GLU A 217 9.13 -14.04 1.46
CA GLU A 217 10.17 -14.83 0.80
C GLU A 217 11.43 -14.96 1.66
N GLY A 218 11.76 -13.98 2.50
CA GLY A 218 12.87 -14.11 3.44
C GLY A 218 12.62 -15.12 4.55
N ALA A 219 11.35 -15.41 4.89
CA ALA A 219 10.97 -16.43 5.86
C ALA A 219 10.91 -17.84 5.22
N LEU A 220 10.75 -17.92 3.90
CA LEU A 220 10.86 -19.16 3.12
C LEU A 220 12.35 -19.36 2.77
N LEU A 221 12.97 -20.45 3.23
CA LEU A 221 14.43 -20.60 3.29
C LEU A 221 15.18 -20.74 1.94
N ASN A 222 14.61 -20.35 0.80
CA ASN A 222 15.21 -20.52 -0.52
C ASN A 222 15.31 -19.19 -1.28
N ALA A 223 16.53 -18.72 -1.54
CA ALA A 223 16.77 -17.44 -2.22
C ALA A 223 16.55 -17.49 -3.75
N GLU A 224 16.68 -18.68 -4.36
CA GLU A 224 16.69 -18.89 -5.82
C GLU A 224 15.39 -19.52 -6.37
N ASP A 225 14.56 -20.07 -5.49
CA ASP A 225 13.27 -20.69 -5.80
C ASP A 225 12.22 -20.10 -4.85
N PRO A 226 11.11 -19.51 -5.34
CA PRO A 226 10.08 -18.98 -4.45
C PRO A 226 9.48 -20.04 -3.52
N GLY A 227 9.64 -21.34 -3.83
CA GLY A 227 9.10 -22.44 -3.02
C GLY A 227 7.58 -22.37 -2.83
N THR A 228 6.93 -21.55 -3.65
CA THR A 228 5.53 -21.15 -3.57
C THR A 228 4.95 -21.24 -4.96
N ASP A 229 3.94 -22.08 -5.14
CA ASP A 229 3.29 -22.25 -6.45
C ASP A 229 2.24 -21.15 -6.72
N ILE A 230 1.54 -20.71 -5.67
CA ILE A 230 0.39 -19.82 -5.76
C ILE A 230 0.39 -18.82 -4.61
N VAL A 231 0.15 -17.55 -4.91
CA VAL A 231 -0.08 -16.48 -3.93
C VAL A 231 -1.49 -15.91 -4.13
N PHE A 232 -2.34 -16.05 -3.11
CA PHE A 232 -3.66 -15.42 -3.09
C PHE A 232 -3.56 -14.02 -2.50
N LEU A 233 -4.17 -13.05 -3.17
CA LEU A 233 -4.11 -11.64 -2.83
C LEU A 233 -5.53 -11.06 -2.82
N GLN A 234 -5.97 -10.55 -1.68
CA GLN A 234 -7.16 -9.73 -1.62
C GLN A 234 -6.93 -8.43 -2.42
N THR A 235 -7.87 -8.11 -3.30
CA THR A 235 -7.74 -7.01 -4.25
C THR A 235 -8.87 -6.01 -4.04
N GLY A 236 -8.50 -4.74 -3.90
CA GLY A 236 -9.41 -3.60 -4.02
C GLY A 236 -9.03 -2.82 -5.28
N VAL A 237 -8.51 -1.60 -5.12
CA VAL A 237 -7.96 -0.80 -6.23
C VAL A 237 -6.65 -1.35 -6.85
N GLY A 238 -6.18 -2.53 -6.44
CA GLY A 238 -5.06 -3.23 -7.06
C GLY A 238 -3.65 -2.93 -6.53
N GLY A 239 -3.46 -1.98 -5.60
CA GLY A 239 -2.11 -1.58 -5.14
C GLY A 239 -1.25 -2.72 -4.53
N LEU A 240 -1.84 -3.58 -3.69
CA LEU A 240 -1.13 -4.75 -3.13
C LEU A 240 -0.84 -5.80 -4.22
N SER A 241 -1.81 -6.03 -5.11
CA SER A 241 -1.67 -6.96 -6.23
C SER A 241 -0.57 -6.54 -7.21
N ALA A 242 -0.49 -5.25 -7.51
CA ALA A 242 0.55 -4.67 -8.34
C ALA A 242 1.94 -4.76 -7.65
N ALA A 243 2.01 -4.53 -6.34
CA ALA A 243 3.24 -4.72 -5.58
C ALA A 243 3.74 -6.18 -5.64
N ALA A 244 2.83 -7.16 -5.50
CA ALA A 244 3.15 -8.57 -5.62
C ALA A 244 3.66 -8.90 -7.04
N ALA A 245 2.92 -8.48 -8.07
CA ALA A 245 3.29 -8.71 -9.46
C ALA A 245 4.68 -8.12 -9.79
N ALA A 246 4.92 -6.87 -9.38
CA ALA A 246 6.20 -6.20 -9.56
C ALA A 246 7.34 -6.95 -8.85
N PHE A 247 7.15 -7.30 -7.57
CA PHE A 247 8.14 -7.98 -6.77
C PHE A 247 8.50 -9.36 -7.35
N TYR A 248 7.50 -10.20 -7.59
CA TYR A 248 7.72 -11.58 -8.02
C TYR A 248 8.29 -11.65 -9.45
N ALA A 249 7.86 -10.80 -10.37
CA ALA A 249 8.45 -10.81 -11.71
C ALA A 249 9.89 -10.26 -11.71
N LYS A 250 10.20 -9.23 -10.91
CA LYS A 250 11.59 -8.71 -10.77
C LYS A 250 12.51 -9.76 -10.14
N ARG A 251 12.03 -10.48 -9.12
CA ARG A 251 12.86 -11.42 -8.35
C ARG A 251 13.02 -12.78 -9.00
N PHE A 252 11.96 -13.33 -9.58
CA PHE A 252 11.93 -14.73 -10.05
C PHE A 252 11.64 -14.87 -11.55
N GLY A 253 11.30 -13.79 -12.26
CA GLY A 253 11.03 -13.84 -13.70
C GLY A 253 10.00 -14.91 -14.04
N ASN A 254 10.37 -15.85 -14.91
CA ASN A 254 9.50 -16.96 -15.34
C ASN A 254 9.27 -18.04 -14.27
N LEU A 255 10.03 -18.05 -13.17
CA LEU A 255 9.85 -18.96 -12.04
C LEU A 255 8.85 -18.44 -10.99
N ARG A 256 8.27 -17.24 -11.20
CA ARG A 256 7.35 -16.62 -10.24
C ARG A 256 6.10 -17.48 -9.96
N PRO A 257 5.54 -17.40 -8.73
CA PRO A 257 4.27 -18.03 -8.40
C PRO A 257 3.13 -17.50 -9.27
N ARG A 258 2.07 -18.30 -9.40
CA ARG A 258 0.79 -17.83 -9.92
C ARG A 258 0.16 -16.87 -8.92
N LEU A 259 -0.19 -15.67 -9.37
CA LEU A 259 -0.89 -14.70 -8.54
C LEU A 259 -2.39 -14.81 -8.78
N VAL A 260 -3.15 -15.01 -7.69
CA VAL A 260 -4.62 -15.10 -7.74
C VAL A 260 -5.20 -13.91 -6.97
N CYS A 261 -5.75 -12.95 -7.71
CA CYS A 261 -6.45 -11.79 -7.14
C CYS A 261 -7.88 -12.19 -6.74
N VAL A 262 -8.29 -11.82 -5.54
CA VAL A 262 -9.57 -12.20 -4.95
C VAL A 262 -10.33 -10.94 -4.52
N GLU A 263 -11.53 -10.76 -5.07
CA GLU A 263 -12.42 -9.63 -4.79
C GLU A 263 -13.77 -10.16 -4.27
N PRO A 264 -14.49 -9.39 -3.43
CA PRO A 264 -15.89 -9.68 -3.16
C PRO A 264 -16.74 -9.31 -4.39
N VAL A 265 -17.82 -10.06 -4.62
CA VAL A 265 -18.74 -9.84 -5.75
C VAL A 265 -19.33 -8.43 -5.77
N SER A 266 -19.43 -7.78 -4.62
CA SER A 266 -19.98 -6.42 -4.50
C SER A 266 -18.98 -5.30 -4.84
N SER A 267 -17.70 -5.59 -5.03
CA SER A 267 -16.68 -4.59 -5.38
C SER A 267 -15.57 -5.22 -6.25
N ASP A 268 -15.98 -5.83 -7.36
CA ASP A 268 -15.21 -6.63 -8.31
C ASP A 268 -14.61 -5.84 -9.50
N CYS A 269 -14.12 -4.63 -9.25
CA CYS A 269 -13.66 -3.73 -10.32
C CYS A 269 -12.47 -4.30 -11.11
N PHE A 270 -11.59 -5.08 -10.48
CA PHE A 270 -10.43 -5.68 -11.14
C PHE A 270 -10.87 -6.79 -12.10
N LEU A 271 -11.77 -7.67 -11.68
CA LEU A 271 -12.37 -8.70 -12.53
C LEU A 271 -13.13 -8.10 -13.72
N GLU A 272 -13.90 -7.04 -13.50
CA GLU A 272 -14.59 -6.33 -14.59
C GLU A 272 -13.62 -5.67 -15.56
N SER A 273 -12.53 -5.10 -15.05
CA SER A 273 -11.47 -4.54 -15.89
C SER A 273 -10.81 -5.60 -16.76
N ILE A 274 -10.55 -6.80 -16.21
CA ILE A 274 -10.01 -7.94 -16.98
C ILE A 274 -10.98 -8.37 -18.09
N LYS A 275 -12.28 -8.44 -17.82
CA LYS A 275 -13.28 -8.81 -18.85
C LYS A 275 -13.36 -7.79 -19.98
N GLN A 276 -13.20 -6.51 -19.67
CA GLN A 276 -13.42 -5.41 -20.61
C GLN A 276 -12.12 -4.95 -21.30
N GLY A 277 -10.95 -5.27 -20.75
CA GLY A 277 -9.64 -4.84 -21.26
C GLY A 277 -9.30 -3.38 -20.98
N MET A 278 -10.04 -2.74 -20.07
CA MET A 278 -9.83 -1.34 -19.66
C MET A 278 -10.23 -1.16 -18.19
N PRO A 279 -9.72 -0.12 -17.49
CA PRO A 279 -10.16 0.18 -16.13
C PRO A 279 -11.67 0.41 -16.07
N SER A 280 -12.36 -0.40 -15.27
CA SER A 280 -13.82 -0.41 -15.16
C SER A 280 -14.27 -0.34 -13.72
N ARG A 281 -15.44 0.26 -13.49
CA ARG A 281 -16.11 0.22 -12.18
C ARG A 281 -16.63 -1.19 -11.89
N SER A 282 -16.79 -1.51 -10.62
CA SER A 282 -17.46 -2.75 -10.19
C SER A 282 -18.90 -2.77 -10.70
N ARG A 283 -19.45 -3.97 -10.94
CA ARG A 283 -20.90 -4.16 -11.16
C ARG A 283 -21.70 -4.18 -9.85
N GLY A 284 -21.01 -4.30 -8.73
CA GLY A 284 -21.57 -4.21 -7.39
C GLY A 284 -21.90 -2.78 -6.98
N ARG A 285 -21.89 -2.51 -5.67
CA ARG A 285 -22.20 -1.18 -5.12
C ARG A 285 -20.96 -0.32 -5.04
#